data_AF-A0A135VME2-F1
#
_entry.id   AF-A0A135VME2-F1
#
_cell.length_a   1.000
_cell.length_b   1.000
_cell.length_c   1.000
_cell.angle_alpha   90.00
_cell.angle_beta   90.00
_cell.angle_gamma   90.00
#
_symmetry.space_group_name_H-M   'P 1'
#
loop_
_entity.id
_entity.type
_entity.pdbx_description
1 polymer ?
#
loop_
_entity_poly.entity_id
_entity_poly.type
_entity_poly.pdbx_seq_one_letter_code
_entity_poly.pdbx_strand_id
1 'polypeptide(L)'
;MVEKKYRDLLHIEFPTSKMTFNQRASGNHVFYDKHLLEANLPPTSGVLTADKTLLKSLGKVLPDETREALRETDFVNVFGRVVEKGHSGITCLQYLYVWDYQAVPAHEADYEPVFVFIGHDRRYAIYDLVHYCSRRLDLAHPGADGPGLRMVPGWHSFLPDGKMPSASLDKGIEVHPLSDQHLETWWSIPEEAPRLKIHEYVRNPFLLEAPGHFMENPDENARTICCTFLEIESALQEFEDPRVGLVEGMKRAFTKCVGLLALHRLVAYVQLLNEMNNVGLVSMPTPLGAGFNIASIGDKLRDGFVSVTKAGKSFFGGMGSVKDDDAPKKKAGSSVKDSII
;
A
#
# COMPACT_ATOMS: atom_id res chain seq x y z
N MET A 1 -17.76 20.18 -0.53
CA MET A 1 -16.77 20.51 -1.57
C MET A 1 -15.57 21.03 -0.82
N VAL A 2 -14.50 20.27 -0.87
CA VAL A 2 -13.27 20.48 -0.11
C VAL A 2 -12.47 21.61 -0.75
N GLU A 3 -11.95 22.53 0.06
CA GLU A 3 -11.05 23.58 -0.45
C GLU A 3 -9.67 22.98 -0.73
N LYS A 4 -9.25 23.00 -2.00
CA LYS A 4 -7.96 22.44 -2.45
C LYS A 4 -6.82 23.47 -2.37
N LYS A 5 -6.45 23.88 -1.15
CA LYS A 5 -5.44 24.91 -0.84
C LYS A 5 -4.08 24.74 -1.53
N TYR A 6 -3.62 23.51 -1.72
CA TYR A 6 -2.31 23.17 -2.27
C TYR A 6 -2.36 22.64 -3.71
N ARG A 7 -3.51 22.71 -4.38
CA ARG A 7 -3.68 22.18 -5.74
C ARG A 7 -2.61 22.71 -6.69
N ASP A 8 -2.41 24.02 -6.68
CA ASP A 8 -1.45 24.68 -7.56
C ASP A 8 0.00 24.30 -7.26
N LEU A 9 0.30 23.88 -6.02
CA LEU A 9 1.63 23.40 -5.62
C LEU A 9 1.86 21.92 -5.98
N LEU A 10 0.81 21.10 -5.99
CA LEU A 10 0.89 19.69 -6.34
C LEU A 10 0.94 19.48 -7.86
N HIS A 11 0.18 20.29 -8.61
CA HIS A 11 0.06 20.20 -10.07
C HIS A 11 1.07 21.09 -10.83
N ILE A 12 2.22 21.40 -10.22
CA ILE A 12 3.27 22.19 -10.86
C ILE A 12 3.92 21.42 -12.01
N GLU A 13 4.25 22.16 -13.07
CA GLU A 13 5.07 21.67 -14.17
C GLU A 13 6.23 22.64 -14.40
N PHE A 14 7.44 22.10 -14.51
CA PHE A 14 8.61 22.89 -14.87
C PHE A 14 9.09 22.51 -16.28
N PRO A 15 9.55 23.49 -17.09
CA PRO A 15 10.21 23.18 -18.36
C PRO A 15 11.51 22.41 -18.11
N THR A 16 11.74 21.33 -18.87
CA THR A 16 12.95 20.49 -18.75
C THR A 16 14.25 21.28 -18.86
N SER A 17 14.26 22.35 -19.68
CA SER A 17 15.42 23.24 -19.86
C SER A 17 15.79 24.06 -18.63
N LYS A 18 14.89 24.16 -17.62
CA LYS A 18 15.10 24.92 -16.40
C LYS A 18 15.31 24.04 -15.16
N MET A 19 15.29 22.72 -15.33
CA MET A 19 15.38 21.79 -14.20
C MET A 19 16.78 21.75 -13.60
N THR A 20 16.82 21.60 -12.28
CA THR A 20 18.06 21.38 -11.54
C THR A 20 17.99 20.09 -10.71
N PHE A 21 19.17 19.54 -10.39
CA PHE A 21 19.33 18.26 -9.68
C PHE A 21 20.45 18.35 -8.63
N ASN A 22 20.46 19.44 -7.87
CA ASN A 22 21.43 19.76 -6.82
C ASN A 22 21.03 19.15 -5.46
N GLN A 23 19.76 18.77 -5.26
CA GLN A 23 19.29 18.12 -4.03
C GLN A 23 19.70 16.63 -4.02
N ARG A 24 20.99 16.38 -3.81
CA ARG A 24 21.63 15.06 -3.80
C ARG A 24 22.76 14.98 -2.79
N ALA A 25 23.02 13.79 -2.26
CA ALA A 25 24.23 13.54 -1.47
C ALA A 25 25.50 13.63 -2.32
N SER A 26 26.62 13.96 -1.66
CA SER A 26 27.94 14.03 -2.29
C SER A 26 28.30 12.71 -2.98
N GLY A 27 28.83 12.79 -4.21
CA GLY A 27 29.21 11.63 -5.00
C GLY A 27 28.08 10.95 -5.80
N ASN A 28 26.80 11.28 -5.55
CA ASN A 28 25.69 10.83 -6.40
C ASN A 28 25.57 11.73 -7.62
N HIS A 29 25.28 11.21 -8.81
CA HIS A 29 24.92 12.01 -9.99
C HIS A 29 23.41 11.89 -10.21
N VAL A 30 22.72 13.00 -10.49
CA VAL A 30 21.27 13.02 -10.62
C VAL A 30 20.87 13.73 -11.91
N PHE A 31 19.98 13.10 -12.67
CA PHE A 31 19.48 13.61 -13.95
C PHE A 31 18.12 13.01 -14.28
N TYR A 32 17.51 13.51 -15.34
CA TYR A 32 16.26 12.97 -15.88
C TYR A 32 16.53 12.22 -17.18
N ASP A 33 16.06 10.98 -17.25
CA ASP A 33 16.07 10.15 -18.46
C ASP A 33 14.70 9.48 -18.60
N LYS A 34 13.85 10.05 -19.47
CA LYS A 34 12.47 9.57 -19.69
C LYS A 34 12.46 8.10 -20.12
N HIS A 35 13.33 7.73 -21.06
CA HIS A 35 13.34 6.39 -21.64
C HIS A 35 13.75 5.35 -20.59
N LEU A 36 14.81 5.62 -19.82
CA LEU A 36 15.25 4.71 -18.75
C LEU A 36 14.18 4.56 -17.67
N LEU A 37 13.53 5.66 -17.28
CA LEU A 37 12.48 5.66 -16.27
C LEU A 37 11.24 4.90 -16.73
N GLU A 38 10.75 5.13 -17.94
CA GLU A 38 9.56 4.45 -18.48
C GLU A 38 9.82 2.96 -18.73
N ALA A 39 10.99 2.60 -19.26
CA ALA A 39 11.36 1.21 -19.48
C ALA A 39 11.47 0.38 -18.18
N ASN A 40 11.66 1.05 -17.05
CA ASN A 40 11.84 0.39 -15.76
C ASN A 40 10.75 0.67 -14.73
N LEU A 41 9.71 1.42 -15.11
CA LEU A 41 8.56 1.70 -14.26
C LEU A 41 7.88 0.37 -13.89
N PRO A 42 7.73 0.04 -12.60
CA PRO A 42 7.01 -1.15 -12.20
C PRO A 42 5.57 -1.11 -12.72
N PRO A 43 5.04 -2.23 -13.26
CA PRO A 43 3.63 -2.28 -13.66
C PRO A 43 2.74 -1.99 -12.44
N THR A 44 1.75 -1.11 -12.58
CA THR A 44 0.81 -0.83 -11.49
C THR A 44 -0.63 -1.18 -11.87
N SER A 45 -1.46 -1.41 -10.85
CA SER A 45 -2.92 -1.43 -11.00
C SER A 45 -3.59 -0.60 -9.93
N GLY A 46 -4.59 0.19 -10.33
CA GLY A 46 -5.48 0.88 -9.42
C GLY A 46 -5.06 2.31 -9.08
N VAL A 47 -3.88 2.76 -9.52
CA VAL A 47 -3.38 4.14 -9.27
C VAL A 47 -4.40 5.18 -9.74
N LEU A 48 -5.02 4.93 -10.90
CA LEU A 48 -5.93 5.89 -11.54
C LEU A 48 -7.39 5.80 -11.04
N THR A 49 -7.80 4.64 -10.53
CA THR A 49 -9.24 4.32 -10.42
C THR A 49 -9.65 3.57 -9.15
N ALA A 50 -8.73 3.09 -8.32
CA ALA A 50 -9.09 2.22 -7.20
C ALA A 50 -9.95 2.95 -6.16
N ASP A 51 -9.70 4.22 -5.86
CA ASP A 51 -10.51 5.00 -4.92
C ASP A 51 -11.94 5.21 -5.41
N LYS A 52 -12.09 5.57 -6.69
CA LYS A 52 -13.39 5.70 -7.35
C LYS A 52 -14.13 4.36 -7.37
N THR A 53 -13.40 3.26 -7.58
CA THR A 53 -13.93 1.89 -7.57
C THR A 53 -14.37 1.48 -6.16
N LEU A 54 -13.58 1.80 -5.14
CA LEU A 54 -13.89 1.57 -3.73
C LEU A 54 -15.16 2.34 -3.34
N LEU A 55 -15.21 3.63 -3.65
CA LEU A 55 -16.37 4.47 -3.39
C LEU A 55 -17.63 3.95 -4.09
N LYS A 56 -17.52 3.51 -5.35
CA LYS A 56 -18.66 2.92 -6.08
C LYS A 56 -19.13 1.61 -5.44
N SER A 57 -18.20 0.79 -4.95
CA SER A 57 -18.50 -0.55 -4.42
C SER A 57 -19.05 -0.49 -2.99
N LEU A 58 -18.46 0.36 -2.16
CA LEU A 58 -18.70 0.39 -0.71
C LEU A 58 -19.31 1.69 -0.21
N GLY A 59 -19.59 2.66 -1.09
CA GLY A 59 -19.96 4.01 -0.70
C GLY A 59 -21.10 4.12 0.32
N LYS A 60 -22.10 3.24 0.34
CA LYS A 60 -23.16 3.32 1.38
C LYS A 60 -22.74 2.80 2.76
N VAL A 61 -21.65 2.03 2.81
CA VAL A 61 -21.10 1.40 4.02
C VAL A 61 -19.98 2.25 4.63
N LEU A 62 -19.28 3.03 3.81
CA LEU A 62 -18.20 3.90 4.26
C LEU A 62 -18.72 5.11 5.04
N PRO A 63 -17.99 5.58 6.07
CA PRO A 63 -18.25 6.85 6.75
C PRO A 63 -18.31 8.02 5.77
N ASP A 64 -19.11 9.03 6.09
CA ASP A 64 -19.37 10.17 5.21
C ASP A 64 -18.09 10.91 4.83
N GLU A 65 -17.19 11.08 5.81
CA GLU A 65 -15.88 11.72 5.67
C GLU A 65 -14.97 10.92 4.75
N THR A 66 -14.92 9.58 4.89
CA THR A 66 -14.13 8.70 4.01
C THR A 66 -14.65 8.75 2.57
N ARG A 67 -15.97 8.86 2.37
CA ARG A 67 -16.53 8.98 1.02
C ARG A 67 -16.21 10.31 0.37
N GLU A 68 -16.29 11.40 1.13
CA GLU A 68 -15.88 12.71 0.65
C GLU A 68 -14.40 12.68 0.30
N ALA A 69 -13.57 12.06 1.15
CA ALA A 69 -12.16 11.87 0.88
C ALA A 69 -11.88 11.15 -0.44
N LEU A 70 -12.40 9.93 -0.60
CA LEU A 70 -12.24 9.14 -1.84
C LEU A 70 -12.81 9.84 -3.07
N ARG A 71 -13.85 10.67 -2.92
CA ARG A 71 -14.48 11.40 -4.03
C ARG A 71 -13.59 12.54 -4.52
N GLU A 72 -12.99 13.25 -3.59
CA GLU A 72 -12.19 14.45 -3.87
C GLU A 72 -10.71 14.11 -4.12
N THR A 73 -10.33 12.83 -4.06
CA THR A 73 -8.96 12.38 -4.36
C THR A 73 -8.70 12.41 -5.85
N ASP A 74 -7.65 13.11 -6.25
CA ASP A 74 -7.18 13.15 -7.63
C ASP A 74 -5.75 12.60 -7.72
N PHE A 75 -5.51 11.62 -8.60
CA PHE A 75 -4.14 11.26 -8.96
C PHE A 75 -3.52 12.39 -9.77
N VAL A 76 -2.38 12.92 -9.32
CA VAL A 76 -1.68 14.03 -9.96
C VAL A 76 -0.82 13.49 -11.10
N ASN A 77 0.23 12.73 -10.77
CA ASN A 77 1.11 12.08 -11.73
C ASN A 77 2.19 11.21 -11.05
N VAL A 78 2.99 10.51 -11.87
CA VAL A 78 4.26 9.92 -11.42
C VAL A 78 5.41 10.85 -11.78
N PHE A 79 6.21 11.24 -10.81
CA PHE A 79 7.41 12.03 -11.01
C PHE A 79 8.65 11.17 -10.79
N GLY A 80 9.65 11.22 -11.67
CA GLY A 80 10.84 10.42 -11.54
C GLY A 80 12.14 11.08 -11.96
N ARG A 81 13.23 10.58 -11.38
CA ARG A 81 14.62 10.97 -11.70
C ARG A 81 15.57 9.80 -11.49
N VAL A 82 16.71 9.87 -12.15
CA VAL A 82 17.79 8.88 -12.08
C VAL A 82 18.85 9.35 -11.10
N VAL A 83 19.30 8.45 -10.23
CA VAL A 83 20.38 8.69 -9.26
C VAL A 83 21.44 7.60 -9.42
N GLU A 84 22.64 7.98 -9.82
CA GLU A 84 23.78 7.08 -9.97
C GLU A 84 24.80 7.31 -8.85
N LYS A 85 25.24 6.24 -8.20
CA LYS A 85 26.30 6.34 -7.17
C LYS A 85 27.66 6.10 -7.80
N GLY A 86 28.30 7.16 -8.28
CA GLY A 86 29.69 7.16 -8.75
C GLY A 86 30.16 5.85 -9.42
N HIS A 87 31.24 5.26 -8.92
CA HIS A 87 31.84 4.03 -9.47
C HIS A 87 31.19 2.72 -8.96
N SER A 88 30.01 2.78 -8.32
CA SER A 88 29.40 1.57 -7.72
C SER A 88 28.73 0.64 -8.74
N GLY A 89 28.44 1.13 -9.96
CA GLY A 89 27.69 0.37 -10.97
C GLY A 89 26.21 0.16 -10.61
N ILE A 90 25.69 0.82 -9.57
CA ILE A 90 24.28 0.76 -9.17
C ILE A 90 23.60 2.09 -9.48
N THR A 91 22.49 2.00 -10.20
CA THR A 91 21.59 3.09 -10.53
C THR A 91 20.29 2.93 -9.75
N CYS A 92 19.82 3.99 -9.12
CA CYS A 92 18.51 4.08 -8.50
C CYS A 92 17.59 4.97 -9.34
N LEU A 93 16.46 4.43 -9.77
CA LEU A 93 15.36 5.17 -10.38
C LEU A 93 14.36 5.50 -9.29
N GLN A 94 14.20 6.79 -9.01
CA GLN A 94 13.27 7.28 -8.00
C GLN A 94 11.95 7.61 -8.70
N TYR A 95 10.84 7.11 -8.17
CA TYR A 95 9.48 7.45 -8.59
C TYR A 95 8.70 7.96 -7.38
N LEU A 96 7.96 9.04 -7.54
CA LEU A 96 6.99 9.56 -6.59
C LEU A 96 5.63 9.56 -7.27
N TYR A 97 4.74 8.68 -6.83
CA TYR A 97 3.32 8.72 -7.20
C TYR A 97 2.67 9.76 -6.30
N VAL A 98 1.98 10.74 -6.87
CA VAL A 98 1.42 11.88 -6.11
C VAL A 98 -0.08 11.94 -6.28
N TRP A 99 -0.81 12.15 -5.19
CA TRP A 99 -2.25 12.35 -5.15
C TRP A 99 -2.60 13.66 -4.42
N ASP A 100 -3.57 14.40 -4.96
CA ASP A 100 -4.22 15.53 -4.30
C ASP A 100 -5.34 14.99 -3.39
N TYR A 101 -5.01 14.75 -2.12
CA TYR A 101 -5.89 14.13 -1.13
C TYR A 101 -6.33 15.09 0.00
N GLN A 102 -6.50 16.37 -0.36
CA GLN A 102 -6.82 17.46 0.59
C GLN A 102 -8.14 17.38 1.36
N ALA A 103 -8.92 16.33 1.17
CA ALA A 103 -10.10 16.07 1.98
C ALA A 103 -9.76 15.53 3.38
N VAL A 104 -8.54 15.03 3.58
CA VAL A 104 -8.04 14.60 4.88
C VAL A 104 -6.86 15.49 5.27
N PRO A 105 -7.00 16.38 6.28
CA PRO A 105 -5.96 17.35 6.64
C PRO A 105 -4.55 16.75 6.85
N ALA A 106 -4.47 15.54 7.42
CA ALA A 106 -3.21 14.86 7.67
C ALA A 106 -2.53 14.29 6.41
N HIS A 107 -3.26 14.19 5.29
CA HIS A 107 -2.82 13.59 4.02
C HIS A 107 -3.06 14.53 2.84
N GLU A 108 -3.04 15.85 3.07
CA GLU A 108 -3.35 16.84 2.04
C GLU A 108 -2.44 16.79 0.81
N ALA A 109 -1.20 16.35 0.99
CA ALA A 109 -0.28 15.99 -0.08
C ALA A 109 0.14 14.53 0.12
N ASP A 110 -0.57 13.61 -0.52
CA ASP A 110 -0.30 12.20 -0.40
C ASP A 110 0.63 11.74 -1.52
N TYR A 111 1.58 10.88 -1.18
CA TYR A 111 2.55 10.38 -2.13
C TYR A 111 3.12 9.05 -1.69
N GLU A 112 3.45 8.21 -2.66
CA GLU A 112 4.05 6.92 -2.43
C GLU A 112 5.34 6.80 -3.23
N PRO A 113 6.50 6.74 -2.57
CA PRO A 113 7.78 6.59 -3.23
C PRO A 113 8.07 5.14 -3.59
N VAL A 114 8.55 4.94 -4.82
CA VAL A 114 9.10 3.66 -5.27
C VAL A 114 10.51 3.89 -5.78
N PHE A 115 11.48 3.19 -5.20
CA PHE A 115 12.89 3.27 -5.56
C PHE A 115 13.32 1.98 -6.25
N VAL A 116 13.55 2.02 -7.56
CA VAL A 116 14.00 0.86 -8.35
C VAL A 116 15.51 0.88 -8.47
N PHE A 117 16.17 -0.12 -7.90
CA PHE A 117 17.61 -0.30 -8.00
C PHE A 117 17.94 -1.26 -9.13
N ILE A 118 18.87 -0.83 -9.99
CA ILE A 118 19.38 -1.58 -11.14
C ILE A 118 20.90 -1.65 -10.98
N GLY A 119 21.45 -2.87 -10.94
CA GLY A 119 22.90 -3.07 -10.94
C GLY A 119 23.28 -4.49 -11.31
N HIS A 120 24.16 -4.64 -12.31
CA HIS A 120 24.62 -5.93 -12.86
C HIS A 120 23.46 -6.94 -13.03
N ASP A 121 23.34 -7.91 -12.12
CA ASP A 121 22.35 -9.01 -12.16
C ASP A 121 21.19 -8.83 -11.17
N ARG A 122 21.13 -7.68 -10.47
CA ARG A 122 20.13 -7.41 -9.43
C ARG A 122 19.25 -6.25 -9.86
N ARG A 123 17.95 -6.52 -9.90
CA ARG A 123 16.91 -5.51 -10.10
C ARG A 123 15.86 -5.68 -9.01
N TYR A 124 15.63 -4.66 -8.21
CA TYR A 124 14.61 -4.70 -7.16
C TYR A 124 13.99 -3.34 -6.92
N ALA A 125 12.75 -3.31 -6.43
CA ALA A 125 12.10 -2.10 -5.95
C ALA A 125 12.09 -2.07 -4.42
N ILE A 126 12.26 -0.88 -3.85
CA ILE A 126 11.90 -0.57 -2.47
C ILE A 126 10.69 0.36 -2.49
N TYR A 127 9.63 0.03 -1.76
CA TYR A 127 8.35 0.74 -1.71
C TYR A 127 7.78 0.73 -0.29
N ASP A 128 6.68 1.45 -0.05
CA ASP A 128 5.93 1.52 1.23
C ASP A 128 6.71 2.23 2.36
N LEU A 129 7.46 3.28 2.00
CA LEU A 129 8.32 4.00 2.96
C LEU A 129 7.53 4.94 3.88
N VAL A 130 6.40 5.47 3.41
CA VAL A 130 5.66 6.55 4.08
C VAL A 130 4.69 6.01 5.12
N HIS A 131 4.06 4.88 4.84
CA HIS A 131 2.88 4.42 5.57
C HIS A 131 3.20 3.42 6.68
N TYR A 132 4.07 2.43 6.42
CA TYR A 132 4.36 1.39 7.41
C TYR A 132 5.83 1.10 7.55
N CYS A 133 6.43 0.45 6.56
CA CYS A 133 7.84 0.11 6.51
C CYS A 133 8.20 -0.32 5.11
N SER A 134 9.43 0.02 4.72
CA SER A 134 9.96 -0.33 3.42
C SER A 134 9.98 -1.84 3.19
N ARG A 135 9.65 -2.23 1.97
CA ARG A 135 9.65 -3.61 1.51
C ARG A 135 10.50 -3.75 0.26
N ARG A 136 11.04 -4.94 0.03
CA ARG A 136 11.80 -5.24 -1.17
C ARG A 136 11.00 -6.16 -2.09
N LEU A 137 10.89 -5.76 -3.34
CA LEU A 137 10.32 -6.56 -4.42
C LEU A 137 11.43 -6.95 -5.39
N ASP A 138 11.71 -8.24 -5.55
CA ASP A 138 12.65 -8.72 -6.56
C ASP A 138 12.01 -8.58 -7.95
N LEU A 139 12.63 -7.76 -8.80
CA LEU A 139 12.20 -7.51 -10.17
C LEU A 139 13.00 -8.34 -11.19
N ALA A 140 14.04 -9.05 -10.76
CA ALA A 140 14.88 -9.89 -11.63
C ALA A 140 14.28 -11.29 -11.83
N HIS A 141 13.51 -11.79 -10.86
CA HIS A 141 12.74 -13.04 -10.97
C HIS A 141 11.24 -12.76 -10.90
N PRO A 142 10.69 -11.99 -11.86
CA PRO A 142 9.25 -11.91 -12.02
C PRO A 142 8.70 -13.32 -12.25
N GLY A 143 7.59 -13.67 -11.60
CA GLY A 143 6.82 -14.85 -12.03
C GLY A 143 6.30 -14.70 -13.47
N ALA A 144 5.32 -15.52 -13.85
CA ALA A 144 4.79 -15.54 -15.21
C ALA A 144 4.26 -14.17 -15.73
N ASP A 145 3.92 -13.23 -14.85
CA ASP A 145 3.33 -11.93 -15.21
C ASP A 145 4.09 -10.68 -14.70
N GLY A 146 5.33 -10.81 -14.18
CA GLY A 146 5.98 -9.65 -13.56
C GLY A 146 5.53 -9.39 -12.11
N PRO A 147 6.37 -8.81 -11.24
CA PRO A 147 5.86 -8.24 -10.00
C PRO A 147 5.23 -6.88 -10.33
N GLY A 148 3.90 -6.83 -10.33
CA GLY A 148 3.17 -5.58 -10.35
C GLY A 148 3.01 -5.00 -8.93
N LEU A 149 2.68 -3.72 -8.85
CA LEU A 149 2.31 -3.02 -7.62
C LEU A 149 0.84 -2.62 -7.68
N ARG A 150 0.02 -3.20 -6.82
CA ARG A 150 -1.40 -2.86 -6.71
C ARG A 150 -1.58 -1.78 -5.66
N MET A 151 -2.18 -0.66 -6.05
CA MET A 151 -2.51 0.42 -5.11
C MET A 151 -3.61 -0.03 -4.14
N VAL A 152 -3.44 0.28 -2.87
CA VAL A 152 -4.47 0.11 -1.84
C VAL A 152 -5.32 1.39 -1.80
N PRO A 153 -6.61 1.34 -2.19
CA PRO A 153 -7.44 2.53 -2.22
C PRO A 153 -7.70 3.13 -0.85
N GLY A 154 -7.74 4.46 -0.79
CA GLY A 154 -7.88 5.27 0.42
C GLY A 154 -6.62 5.34 1.30
N TRP A 155 -5.60 4.54 1.01
CA TRP A 155 -4.31 4.54 1.71
C TRP A 155 -3.15 5.01 0.80
N HIS A 156 -3.28 4.86 -0.52
CA HIS A 156 -2.25 5.21 -1.49
C HIS A 156 -0.90 4.49 -1.33
N SER A 157 -0.85 3.39 -0.57
CA SER A 157 0.29 2.47 -0.51
C SER A 157 0.16 1.36 -1.57
N PHE A 158 1.21 0.56 -1.74
CA PHE A 158 1.25 -0.55 -2.70
C PHE A 158 1.38 -1.91 -2.03
N LEU A 159 0.73 -2.91 -2.64
CA LEU A 159 0.97 -4.32 -2.38
C LEU A 159 1.60 -4.99 -3.60
N PRO A 160 2.49 -5.97 -3.41
CA PRO A 160 3.04 -6.73 -4.53
C PRO A 160 1.97 -7.65 -5.11
N ASP A 161 1.89 -7.73 -6.44
CA ASP A 161 0.98 -8.60 -7.17
C ASP A 161 1.73 -9.30 -8.31
N GLY A 162 2.12 -10.55 -8.07
CA GLY A 162 2.90 -11.36 -9.01
C GLY A 162 2.09 -12.02 -10.13
N LYS A 163 0.76 -11.80 -10.19
CA LYS A 163 -0.15 -12.37 -11.19
C LYS A 163 -1.11 -11.31 -11.71
N MET A 164 -0.60 -10.09 -11.92
CA MET A 164 -1.41 -8.95 -12.32
C MET A 164 -1.87 -9.11 -13.79
N PRO A 165 -3.18 -9.26 -14.06
CA PRO A 165 -3.65 -9.40 -15.43
C PRO A 165 -3.35 -8.15 -16.27
N SER A 166 -2.97 -8.30 -17.53
CA SER A 166 -2.72 -7.13 -18.40
C SER A 166 -3.93 -6.19 -18.55
N ALA A 167 -5.14 -6.69 -18.32
CA ALA A 167 -6.37 -5.90 -18.33
C ALA A 167 -6.55 -4.99 -17.10
N SER A 168 -5.91 -5.32 -15.97
CA SER A 168 -5.97 -4.50 -14.75
C SER A 168 -4.83 -3.48 -14.64
N LEU A 169 -3.86 -3.53 -15.57
CA LEU A 169 -2.76 -2.57 -15.60
C LEU A 169 -3.28 -1.15 -15.84
N ASP A 170 -2.78 -0.21 -15.05
CA ASP A 170 -2.97 1.21 -15.33
C ASP A 170 -2.32 1.55 -16.68
N LYS A 171 -3.09 2.14 -17.60
CA LYS A 171 -2.62 2.52 -18.93
C LYS A 171 -2.50 4.04 -19.04
N GLY A 172 -1.48 4.50 -19.77
CA GLY A 172 -1.28 5.93 -20.01
C GLY A 172 -0.70 6.68 -18.82
N ILE A 173 -0.10 5.99 -17.85
CA ILE A 173 0.76 6.63 -16.86
C ILE A 173 2.07 7.03 -17.56
N GLU A 174 2.36 8.32 -17.58
CA GLU A 174 3.64 8.86 -18.04
C GLU A 174 4.50 9.25 -16.84
N VAL A 175 5.82 9.12 -16.99
CA VAL A 175 6.76 9.58 -15.95
C VAL A 175 7.15 11.02 -16.26
N HIS A 176 6.77 11.93 -15.38
CA HIS A 176 7.15 13.32 -15.40
C HIS A 176 8.50 13.52 -14.68
N PRO A 177 9.29 14.54 -15.01
CA PRO A 177 10.57 14.78 -14.37
C PRO A 177 10.43 15.24 -12.91
N LEU A 178 11.19 14.61 -12.00
CA LEU A 178 11.33 15.03 -10.61
C LEU A 178 12.58 15.90 -10.43
N SER A 179 12.43 17.23 -10.39
CA SER A 179 13.53 18.19 -10.22
C SER A 179 13.58 18.78 -8.81
N ASP A 180 14.66 19.51 -8.48
CA ASP A 180 14.76 20.21 -7.19
C ASP A 180 13.60 21.18 -6.96
N GLN A 181 13.11 21.85 -8.01
CA GLN A 181 12.00 22.80 -7.87
C GLN A 181 10.70 22.12 -7.43
N HIS A 182 10.47 20.87 -7.86
CA HIS A 182 9.34 20.09 -7.36
C HIS A 182 9.51 19.80 -5.87
N LEU A 183 10.70 19.31 -5.50
CA LEU A 183 11.01 19.00 -4.10
C LEU A 183 10.92 20.23 -3.20
N GLU A 184 11.47 21.36 -3.62
CA GLU A 184 11.44 22.63 -2.90
C GLU A 184 10.01 23.13 -2.72
N THR A 185 9.17 23.00 -3.75
CA THR A 185 7.75 23.37 -3.67
C THR A 185 7.02 22.48 -2.67
N TRP A 186 7.18 21.16 -2.74
CA TRP A 186 6.50 20.23 -1.84
C TRP A 186 7.04 20.26 -0.40
N TRP A 187 8.34 20.54 -0.20
CA TRP A 187 8.91 20.79 1.13
C TRP A 187 8.44 22.10 1.73
N SER A 188 8.01 23.07 0.92
CA SER A 188 7.52 24.36 1.40
C SER A 188 6.09 24.34 1.96
N ILE A 189 5.39 23.20 1.86
CA ILE A 189 4.07 23.03 2.49
C ILE A 189 4.24 23.20 4.02
N PRO A 190 3.63 24.24 4.63
CA PRO A 190 4.00 24.69 5.97
C PRO A 190 3.59 23.72 7.07
N GLU A 191 2.52 22.95 6.88
CA GLU A 191 2.09 21.92 7.83
C GLU A 191 3.05 20.73 7.75
N GLU A 192 3.52 20.23 8.90
CA GLU A 192 4.53 19.17 8.94
C GLU A 192 3.99 17.82 8.44
N ALA A 193 2.74 17.50 8.77
CA ALA A 193 2.09 16.23 8.39
C ALA A 193 2.08 15.96 6.87
N PRO A 194 1.73 16.94 5.99
CA PRO A 194 1.75 16.75 4.54
C PRO A 194 3.12 16.92 3.86
N ARG A 195 4.20 17.25 4.59
CA ARG A 195 5.54 17.36 3.96
C ARG A 195 6.07 16.01 3.50
N LEU A 196 7.03 16.04 2.58
CA LEU A 196 7.79 14.85 2.18
C LEU A 196 8.63 14.30 3.33
N LYS A 197 8.17 13.22 3.98
CA LYS A 197 8.81 12.51 5.12
C LYS A 197 10.02 11.67 4.71
N ILE A 198 10.36 11.66 3.43
CA ILE A 198 11.40 10.84 2.79
C ILE A 198 12.57 11.67 2.26
N HIS A 199 12.71 12.91 2.73
CA HIS A 199 13.62 13.89 2.14
C HIS A 199 15.08 13.41 2.11
N GLU A 200 15.55 12.73 3.15
CA GLU A 200 16.88 12.13 3.19
C GLU A 200 17.07 11.07 2.10
N TYR A 201 16.09 10.19 1.90
CA TYR A 201 16.14 9.11 0.91
C TYR A 201 16.01 9.62 -0.52
N VAL A 202 15.27 10.71 -0.73
CA VAL A 202 15.25 11.40 -2.02
C VAL A 202 16.65 11.93 -2.35
N ARG A 203 17.36 12.51 -1.38
CA ARG A 203 18.74 12.99 -1.57
C ARG A 203 19.77 11.87 -1.70
N ASN A 204 19.58 10.78 -0.96
CA ASN A 204 20.48 9.62 -0.97
C ASN A 204 19.72 8.30 -0.85
N PRO A 205 19.22 7.74 -1.97
CA PRO A 205 18.43 6.51 -1.93
C PRO A 205 19.24 5.29 -1.48
N PHE A 206 20.57 5.36 -1.52
CA PHE A 206 21.46 4.26 -1.13
C PHE A 206 21.60 4.08 0.39
N LEU A 207 20.89 4.89 1.19
CA LEU A 207 20.72 4.66 2.62
C LEU A 207 19.59 3.67 2.93
N LEU A 208 18.73 3.38 1.94
CA LEU A 208 17.57 2.51 2.12
C LEU A 208 17.97 1.04 2.28
N GLU A 209 17.41 0.39 3.30
CA GLU A 209 17.60 -1.03 3.59
C GLU A 209 16.26 -1.73 3.84
N ALA A 210 15.81 -2.59 2.92
CA ALA A 210 14.54 -3.32 3.07
C ALA A 210 14.75 -4.81 3.42
N PRO A 211 13.82 -5.44 4.18
CA PRO A 211 12.62 -4.85 4.79
C PRO A 211 12.91 -4.16 6.14
N GLY A 212 12.04 -3.23 6.53
CA GLY A 212 12.07 -2.64 7.88
C GLY A 212 12.86 -1.33 8.01
N HIS A 213 13.29 -0.71 6.90
CA HIS A 213 13.56 0.73 6.91
C HIS A 213 12.26 1.49 7.09
N PHE A 214 12.27 2.55 7.89
CA PHE A 214 11.11 3.42 8.14
C PHE A 214 11.42 4.83 7.66
N MET A 215 10.48 5.76 7.84
CA MET A 215 10.82 7.18 7.99
C MET A 215 11.88 7.37 9.08
N GLU A 216 12.63 8.48 9.04
CA GLU A 216 13.87 8.71 9.79
C GLU A 216 13.86 8.30 11.27
N ASN A 217 12.72 8.35 11.97
CA ASN A 217 12.61 7.95 13.38
C ASN A 217 11.26 7.28 13.71
N PRO A 218 11.08 5.96 13.49
CA PRO A 218 9.83 5.28 13.80
C PRO A 218 9.68 5.04 15.31
N ASP A 219 8.54 5.43 15.85
CA ASP A 219 8.16 5.07 17.22
C ASP A 219 7.77 3.58 17.32
N GLU A 220 7.46 3.13 18.55
CA GLU A 220 7.08 1.74 18.79
C GLU A 220 5.73 1.36 18.15
N ASN A 221 4.84 2.33 17.94
CA ASN A 221 3.56 2.09 17.27
C ASN A 221 3.79 1.80 15.79
N ALA A 222 4.58 2.61 15.09
CA ALA A 222 4.94 2.40 13.68
C ALA A 222 5.60 1.03 13.46
N ARG A 223 6.51 0.62 14.36
CA ARG A 223 7.13 -0.71 14.31
C ARG A 223 6.12 -1.85 14.48
N THR A 224 5.19 -1.69 15.42
CA THR A 224 4.14 -2.68 15.69
C THR A 224 3.17 -2.80 14.50
N ILE A 225 2.79 -1.66 13.90
CA ILE A 225 1.93 -1.60 12.73
C ILE A 225 2.61 -2.29 11.54
N CYS A 226 3.87 -1.95 11.24
CA CYS A 226 4.66 -2.62 10.20
C CYS A 226 4.67 -4.15 10.36
N CYS A 227 5.02 -4.64 11.56
CA CYS A 227 5.01 -6.08 11.82
C CYS A 227 3.62 -6.69 11.59
N THR A 228 2.56 -5.99 12.01
CA THR A 228 1.17 -6.46 11.86
C THR A 228 0.79 -6.60 10.39
N PHE A 229 1.12 -5.62 9.55
CA PHE A 229 0.87 -5.68 8.11
C PHE A 229 1.62 -6.81 7.44
N LEU A 230 2.90 -7.00 7.77
CA LEU A 230 3.71 -8.08 7.19
C LEU A 230 3.16 -9.47 7.54
N GLU A 231 2.65 -9.68 8.75
CA GLU A 231 2.01 -10.94 9.14
C GLU A 231 0.65 -11.15 8.46
N ILE A 232 -0.14 -10.08 8.28
CA ILE A 232 -1.40 -10.14 7.53
C ILE A 232 -1.15 -10.51 6.07
N GLU A 233 -0.19 -9.86 5.42
CA GLU A 233 0.16 -10.12 4.03
C GLU A 233 0.74 -11.51 3.81
N SER A 234 1.64 -11.93 4.70
CA SER A 234 2.19 -13.28 4.66
C SER A 234 1.09 -14.33 4.71
N ALA A 235 0.07 -14.13 5.56
CA ALA A 235 -1.08 -15.03 5.60
C ALA A 235 -1.96 -14.91 4.34
N LEU A 236 -2.23 -13.70 3.84
CA LEU A 236 -3.01 -13.53 2.60
C LEU A 236 -2.36 -14.19 1.37
N GLN A 237 -1.04 -14.33 1.34
CA GLN A 237 -0.31 -15.06 0.28
C GLN A 237 -0.32 -16.57 0.49
N GLU A 238 -0.39 -17.05 1.73
CA GLU A 238 -0.37 -18.48 2.07
C GLU A 238 -1.72 -19.17 1.87
N PHE A 239 -2.82 -18.44 2.13
CA PHE A 239 -4.17 -19.01 2.10
C PHE A 239 -4.92 -18.64 0.82
N GLU A 240 -5.45 -19.65 0.10
CA GLU A 240 -6.26 -19.45 -1.12
C GLU A 240 -7.53 -18.63 -0.85
N ASP A 241 -8.15 -18.82 0.32
CA ASP A 241 -9.27 -17.99 0.75
C ASP A 241 -8.74 -16.75 1.49
N PRO A 242 -8.87 -15.54 0.92
CA PRO A 242 -8.37 -14.31 1.55
C PRO A 242 -9.07 -14.02 2.89
N ARG A 243 -10.24 -14.62 3.16
CA ARG A 243 -10.92 -14.52 4.46
C ARG A 243 -10.16 -15.28 5.54
N VAL A 244 -9.70 -16.49 5.21
CA VAL A 244 -8.88 -17.31 6.11
C VAL A 244 -7.52 -16.64 6.27
N GLY A 245 -6.92 -16.17 5.19
CA GLY A 245 -5.67 -15.41 5.20
C GLY A 245 -5.72 -14.19 6.12
N LEU A 246 -6.78 -13.38 6.04
CA LEU A 246 -6.92 -12.21 6.91
C LEU A 246 -7.02 -12.58 8.40
N VAL A 247 -7.84 -13.58 8.72
CA VAL A 247 -8.04 -14.01 10.12
C VAL A 247 -6.77 -14.63 10.69
N GLU A 248 -6.10 -15.50 9.94
CA GLU A 248 -4.82 -16.10 10.37
C GLU A 248 -3.70 -15.07 10.45
N GLY A 249 -3.68 -14.11 9.53
CA GLY A 249 -2.78 -12.97 9.56
C GLY A 249 -2.91 -12.12 10.81
N MET A 250 -4.15 -11.81 11.21
CA MET A 250 -4.43 -11.11 12.46
C MET A 250 -4.00 -11.91 13.69
N LYS A 251 -4.24 -13.23 13.72
CA LYS A 251 -3.77 -14.10 14.82
C LYS A 251 -2.24 -14.13 14.93
N ARG A 252 -1.54 -14.22 13.79
CA ARG A 252 -0.08 -14.18 13.71
C ARG A 252 0.46 -12.84 14.18
N ALA A 253 -0.12 -11.74 13.70
CA ALA A 253 0.25 -10.39 14.12
C ALA A 253 0.09 -10.20 15.64
N PHE A 254 -1.03 -10.64 16.22
CA PHE A 254 -1.25 -10.57 17.66
C PHE A 254 -0.17 -11.35 18.45
N THR A 255 0.20 -12.55 17.97
CA THR A 255 1.17 -13.40 18.67
C THR A 255 2.61 -12.91 18.51
N LYS A 256 2.99 -12.45 17.32
CA LYS A 256 4.38 -12.13 16.98
C LYS A 256 4.74 -10.65 17.15
N CYS A 257 3.80 -9.74 16.88
CA CYS A 257 4.06 -8.30 16.86
C CYS A 257 3.69 -7.63 18.18
N VAL A 258 2.58 -8.07 18.80
CA VAL A 258 2.18 -7.62 20.14
C VAL A 258 2.81 -8.54 21.18
N GLY A 259 2.57 -9.85 21.09
CA GLY A 259 3.03 -10.82 22.08
C GLY A 259 2.24 -10.76 23.40
N LEU A 260 2.19 -11.87 24.13
CA LEU A 260 1.38 -12.01 25.35
C LEU A 260 1.78 -11.08 26.51
N LEU A 261 2.98 -10.46 26.47
CA LEU A 261 3.57 -9.70 27.58
C LEU A 261 3.83 -8.22 27.27
N ALA A 262 3.60 -7.73 26.04
CA ALA A 262 3.86 -6.34 25.64
C ALA A 262 2.57 -5.58 25.32
N LEU A 263 1.79 -5.35 26.38
CA LEU A 263 0.46 -4.72 26.34
C LEU A 263 0.41 -3.30 25.78
N HIS A 264 1.50 -2.55 25.86
CA HIS A 264 1.60 -1.22 25.27
C HIS A 264 1.46 -1.25 23.74
N ARG A 265 1.81 -2.37 23.08
CA ARG A 265 1.69 -2.56 21.62
C ARG A 265 0.27 -2.92 21.17
N LEU A 266 -0.58 -3.35 22.11
CA LEU A 266 -1.96 -3.74 21.83
C LEU A 266 -2.80 -2.55 21.33
N VAL A 267 -2.45 -1.32 21.74
CA VAL A 267 -3.17 -0.10 21.35
C VAL A 267 -3.08 0.12 19.84
N ALA A 268 -1.88 0.01 19.25
CA ALA A 268 -1.68 0.17 17.81
C ALA A 268 -2.38 -0.94 16.99
N TYR A 269 -2.36 -2.17 17.50
CA TYR A 269 -3.08 -3.29 16.89
C TYR A 269 -4.61 -3.10 16.92
N VAL A 270 -5.15 -2.65 18.06
CA VAL A 270 -6.57 -2.32 18.23
C VAL A 270 -6.98 -1.13 17.37
N GLN A 271 -6.11 -0.11 17.26
CA GLN A 271 -6.33 1.02 16.37
C GLN A 271 -6.47 0.55 14.91
N LEU A 272 -5.54 -0.28 14.44
CA LEU A 272 -5.63 -0.85 13.09
C LEU A 272 -6.92 -1.65 12.87
N LEU A 273 -7.29 -2.51 13.84
CA LEU A 273 -8.54 -3.26 13.75
C LEU A 273 -9.77 -2.35 13.71
N ASN A 274 -9.77 -1.26 14.48
CA ASN A 274 -10.84 -0.26 14.44
C ASN A 274 -10.88 0.46 13.10
N GLU A 275 -9.74 0.85 12.53
CA GLU A 275 -9.66 1.46 11.20
C GLU A 275 -10.25 0.51 10.15
N MET A 276 -9.85 -0.77 10.15
CA MET A 276 -10.38 -1.80 9.24
C MET A 276 -11.89 -2.06 9.45
N ASN A 277 -12.39 -1.97 10.68
CA ASN A 277 -13.82 -2.11 10.98
C ASN A 277 -14.61 -0.87 10.53
N ASN A 278 -14.06 0.33 10.71
CA ASN A 278 -14.68 1.59 10.32
C ASN A 278 -14.83 1.71 8.79
N VAL A 279 -13.87 1.19 8.02
CA VAL A 279 -14.00 1.09 6.55
C VAL A 279 -14.82 -0.13 6.09
N GLY A 280 -15.38 -0.89 7.04
CA GLY A 280 -16.26 -2.01 6.76
C GLY A 280 -15.56 -3.23 6.16
N LEU A 281 -14.24 -3.37 6.26
CA LEU A 281 -13.51 -4.53 5.77
C LEU A 281 -13.71 -5.75 6.67
N VAL A 282 -13.73 -5.51 7.98
CA VAL A 282 -13.96 -6.53 9.00
C VAL A 282 -15.11 -6.12 9.91
N SER A 283 -15.83 -7.09 10.44
CA SER A 283 -16.80 -6.88 11.51
C SER A 283 -16.15 -7.28 12.83
N MET A 284 -16.09 -6.33 13.75
CA MET A 284 -15.82 -6.58 15.16
C MET A 284 -17.11 -6.37 15.96
N PRO A 285 -17.38 -7.19 17.00
CA PRO A 285 -18.58 -7.06 17.80
C PRO A 285 -18.52 -5.81 18.72
N THR A 286 -19.07 -4.68 18.24
CA THR A 286 -19.42 -3.44 18.98
C THR A 286 -18.28 -2.71 19.72
N PRO A 287 -18.38 -1.38 19.95
CA PRO A 287 -17.20 -0.51 19.98
C PRO A 287 -16.28 -0.84 21.14
N LEU A 288 -14.98 -0.77 20.88
CA LEU A 288 -13.93 -0.92 21.89
C LEU A 288 -13.88 0.32 22.79
N GLY A 289 -14.97 0.60 23.52
CA GLY A 289 -15.10 1.71 24.47
C GLY A 289 -14.71 1.28 25.89
N ALA A 290 -13.84 2.08 26.51
CA ALA A 290 -13.42 2.14 27.91
C ALA A 290 -13.57 0.87 28.77
N GLY A 291 -12.44 0.17 28.98
CA GLY A 291 -12.29 -0.89 29.99
C GLY A 291 -12.07 -2.28 29.39
N PHE A 292 -10.93 -2.49 28.72
CA PHE A 292 -10.61 -3.79 28.12
C PHE A 292 -9.86 -4.71 29.09
N ASN A 293 -10.40 -5.91 29.30
CA ASN A 293 -9.71 -7.02 29.96
C ASN A 293 -8.94 -7.85 28.92
N ILE A 294 -7.62 -7.79 28.99
CA ILE A 294 -6.62 -8.40 28.10
C ILE A 294 -6.83 -9.90 27.89
N ALA A 295 -7.23 -10.62 28.93
CA ALA A 295 -7.48 -12.06 28.86
C ALA A 295 -8.62 -12.40 27.88
N SER A 296 -9.58 -11.49 27.72
CA SER A 296 -10.73 -11.70 26.84
C SER A 296 -10.42 -11.52 25.35
N ILE A 297 -9.33 -10.83 24.97
CA ILE A 297 -8.94 -10.64 23.56
C ILE A 297 -8.27 -11.90 23.02
N GLY A 298 -7.39 -12.53 23.80
CA GLY A 298 -6.73 -13.78 23.42
C GLY A 298 -7.74 -14.92 23.21
N ASP A 299 -8.69 -15.08 24.11
CA ASP A 299 -9.75 -16.09 23.99
C ASP A 299 -10.75 -15.75 22.85
N LYS A 300 -11.13 -14.48 22.68
CA LYS A 300 -12.03 -14.07 21.57
C LYS A 300 -11.36 -14.23 20.20
N LEU A 301 -10.08 -13.88 20.05
CA LEU A 301 -9.34 -14.07 18.78
C LEU A 301 -9.19 -15.56 18.44
N ARG A 302 -9.02 -16.44 19.43
CA ARG A 302 -9.01 -17.90 19.25
C ARG A 302 -10.38 -18.42 18.78
N ASP A 303 -11.47 -17.83 19.27
CA ASP A 303 -12.83 -18.30 19.04
C ASP A 303 -13.57 -17.59 17.87
N GLY A 304 -12.88 -16.74 17.07
CA GLY A 304 -13.44 -16.17 15.83
C GLY A 304 -13.99 -14.73 15.93
N PHE A 305 -13.33 -13.85 16.69
CA PHE A 305 -13.70 -12.45 16.92
C PHE A 305 -13.77 -11.54 15.68
N VAL A 306 -13.04 -11.86 14.61
CA VAL A 306 -13.01 -11.04 13.40
C VAL A 306 -13.61 -11.83 12.26
N SER A 307 -14.63 -11.26 11.61
CA SER A 307 -15.23 -11.84 10.41
C SER A 307 -15.18 -10.84 9.26
N VAL A 308 -14.92 -11.31 8.04
CA VAL A 308 -14.94 -10.44 6.86
C VAL A 308 -16.38 -10.09 6.52
N THR A 309 -16.70 -8.79 6.45
CA THR A 309 -18.05 -8.33 6.10
C THR A 309 -18.38 -8.69 4.64
N LYS A 310 -19.64 -8.52 4.23
CA LYS A 310 -20.01 -8.64 2.81
C LYS A 310 -19.25 -7.62 1.93
N ALA A 311 -18.95 -6.44 2.46
CA ALA A 311 -18.17 -5.39 1.80
C ALA A 311 -16.69 -5.80 1.65
N GLY A 312 -16.05 -6.27 2.73
CA GLY A 312 -14.69 -6.81 2.68
C GLY A 312 -14.56 -8.00 1.74
N LYS A 313 -15.57 -8.88 1.68
CA LYS A 313 -15.61 -9.99 0.72
C LYS A 313 -15.60 -9.52 -0.74
N SER A 314 -16.29 -8.41 -1.04
CA SER A 314 -16.27 -7.84 -2.39
C SER A 314 -14.93 -7.18 -2.73
N PHE A 315 -14.28 -6.57 -1.75
CA PHE A 315 -12.95 -5.97 -1.89
C PHE A 315 -11.88 -7.04 -2.18
N PHE A 316 -11.80 -8.08 -1.33
CA PHE A 316 -10.84 -9.18 -1.49
C PHE A 316 -11.21 -10.16 -2.61
N GLY A 317 -12.49 -10.29 -2.95
CA GLY A 317 -12.94 -11.10 -4.10
C GLY A 317 -12.46 -10.54 -5.45
N GLY A 318 -12.14 -9.25 -5.52
CA GLY A 318 -11.42 -8.65 -6.65
C GLY A 318 -9.90 -8.94 -6.66
N MET A 319 -9.36 -9.50 -5.56
CA MET A 319 -7.95 -9.89 -5.43
C MET A 319 -7.70 -11.36 -5.77
N GLY A 320 -8.75 -12.20 -5.84
CA GLY A 320 -8.69 -13.61 -6.20
C GLY A 320 -9.24 -13.87 -7.61
N SER A 321 -8.59 -14.76 -8.35
CA SER A 321 -9.02 -15.18 -9.68
C SER A 321 -10.47 -15.70 -9.69
N VAL A 322 -11.28 -15.17 -10.60
CA VAL A 322 -12.53 -15.80 -11.05
C VAL A 322 -12.20 -17.11 -11.76
N LYS A 323 -12.87 -18.20 -11.37
CA LYS A 323 -13.51 -19.28 -12.17
C LYS A 323 -14.02 -20.36 -11.18
N ASP A 324 -15.25 -20.88 -11.21
CA ASP A 324 -16.34 -20.83 -12.19
C ASP A 324 -17.70 -21.04 -11.47
N ASP A 325 -18.75 -20.39 -12.00
CA ASP A 325 -20.09 -21.00 -12.05
C ASP A 325 -20.09 -21.95 -13.26
N ASP A 326 -20.24 -23.25 -13.00
CA ASP A 326 -20.94 -24.19 -13.88
C ASP A 326 -21.22 -25.49 -13.12
N ALA A 327 -22.45 -25.62 -12.62
CA ALA A 327 -23.06 -26.94 -12.48
C ALA A 327 -23.25 -27.51 -13.91
N PRO A 328 -23.04 -28.82 -14.20
CA PRO A 328 -23.95 -29.83 -13.66
C PRO A 328 -23.36 -31.24 -13.47
N LYS A 329 -23.90 -31.99 -12.50
CA LYS A 329 -24.62 -33.28 -12.71
C LYS A 329 -24.98 -33.91 -11.36
N LYS A 330 -26.27 -33.89 -11.05
CA LYS A 330 -26.88 -34.90 -10.18
C LYS A 330 -26.60 -36.28 -10.79
N LYS A 331 -25.89 -37.14 -10.05
CA LYS A 331 -26.20 -38.56 -9.82
C LYS A 331 -25.07 -39.22 -9.04
N ALA A 332 -25.31 -39.48 -7.76
CA ALA A 332 -25.13 -40.80 -7.13
C ALA A 332 -25.31 -40.66 -5.61
N GLY A 333 -26.12 -41.55 -5.03
CA GLY A 333 -26.07 -41.85 -3.59
C GLY A 333 -27.27 -41.42 -2.77
N SER A 334 -28.40 -42.13 -2.89
CA SER A 334 -29.29 -42.30 -1.75
C SER A 334 -29.91 -43.71 -1.77
N SER A 335 -29.80 -44.34 -0.60
CA SER A 335 -30.50 -45.50 -0.05
C SER A 335 -30.41 -46.86 -0.76
N VAL A 336 -29.53 -47.72 -0.24
CA VAL A 336 -29.86 -49.14 -0.04
C VAL A 336 -29.83 -49.42 1.46
N LYS A 337 -31.04 -49.62 2.01
CA LYS A 337 -31.51 -50.32 3.21
C LYS A 337 -33.01 -49.98 3.20
N ASP A 338 -33.90 -50.88 2.83
CA ASP A 338 -34.37 -51.94 3.71
C ASP A 338 -34.77 -53.25 3.00
N SER A 339 -34.76 -54.29 3.82
CA SER A 339 -34.94 -55.72 3.57
C SER A 339 -36.43 -56.13 3.64
N ILE A 340 -36.73 -57.37 3.19
CA ILE A 340 -37.92 -58.21 3.49
C ILE A 340 -39.12 -57.87 2.57
N ILE A 341 -39.70 -58.76 1.75
CA ILE A 341 -40.04 -60.21 1.80
C ILE A 341 -39.72 -60.89 0.46
#